data_AF-A0A376FYQ2-F1
#
_entry.id   AF-A0A376FYQ2-F1
#
_cell.length_a   1.000
_cell.length_b   1.000
_cell.length_c   1.000
_cell.angle_alpha   90.00
_cell.angle_beta   90.00
_cell.angle_gamma   90.00
#
_symmetry.space_group_name_H-M   'P 1'
#
loop_
_entity.id
_entity.type
_entity.pdbx_description
1 polymer ?
#
loop_
_entity_poly.entity_id
_entity_poly.type
_entity_poly.pdbx_seq_one_letter_code
_entity_poly.pdbx_strand_id
1 'polypeptide(L)' 'MLTVKQIEAAKPKEKPYRLLDGNGLYLYVPVSGKRYGNFATRLTVRKKY' A
#
# COMPACT_ATOMS: atom_id res chain seq x y z
N MET A 1 -7.03 11.59 1.23
CA MET A 1 -5.87 11.27 2.07
C MET A 1 -6.11 9.93 2.75
N LEU A 2 -5.15 9.03 2.72
CA LEU A 2 -5.12 7.69 3.27
C LEU A 2 -4.80 7.84 4.75
N THR A 3 -5.69 7.31 5.55
CA THR A 3 -5.50 7.28 7.00
C THR A 3 -4.71 6.04 7.39
N VAL A 4 -4.00 6.11 8.51
CA VAL A 4 -3.25 4.98 9.08
C VAL A 4 -4.15 3.73 9.20
N LYS A 5 -5.40 3.91 9.65
CA LYS A 5 -6.39 2.82 9.75
C LYS A 5 -6.67 2.14 8.40
N GLN A 6 -6.75 2.89 7.31
CA GLN A 6 -6.97 2.33 5.96
C GLN A 6 -5.74 1.57 5.45
N ILE A 7 -4.54 2.03 5.80
CA ILE A 7 -3.28 1.37 5.47
C ILE A 7 -3.16 0.04 6.24
N GLU A 8 -3.46 0.04 7.54
CA GLU A 8 -3.45 -1.17 8.38
C GLU A 8 -4.52 -2.19 7.95
N ALA A 9 -5.69 -1.71 7.51
CA ALA A 9 -6.74 -2.56 6.97
C ALA A 9 -6.40 -3.14 5.58
N ALA A 10 -5.37 -2.64 4.89
CA ALA A 10 -4.98 -3.12 3.58
C ALA A 10 -4.32 -4.50 3.68
N LYS A 11 -5.02 -5.53 3.19
CA LYS A 11 -4.55 -6.92 3.16
C LYS A 11 -4.25 -7.35 1.73
N PRO A 12 -3.21 -8.16 1.50
CA PRO A 12 -2.96 -8.82 0.23
C PRO A 12 -4.22 -9.52 -0.28
N LYS A 13 -4.48 -9.39 -1.58
CA LYS A 13 -5.57 -10.07 -2.30
C LYS A 13 -4.96 -10.93 -3.41
N GLU A 14 -5.78 -11.79 -4.03
CA GLU A 14 -5.37 -12.62 -5.17
C GLU A 14 -4.78 -11.82 -6.35
N LYS A 15 -5.16 -10.54 -6.48
CA LYS A 15 -4.62 -9.61 -7.47
C LYS A 15 -4.01 -8.39 -6.79
N PRO A 16 -2.88 -7.86 -7.30
CA PRO A 16 -2.27 -6.67 -6.74
C PRO A 16 -3.20 -5.48 -6.96
N TYR A 17 -3.31 -4.60 -5.97
CA TYR A 17 -4.19 -3.44 -6.06
C TYR A 17 -3.53 -2.18 -5.51
N ARG A 18 -4.14 -1.04 -5.82
CA ARG A 18 -3.67 0.29 -5.42
C ARG A 18 -4.76 1.00 -4.63
N LEU A 19 -4.38 1.64 -3.53
CA LEU A 19 -5.25 2.53 -2.77
C LEU A 19 -4.82 3.96 -3.06
N LEU A 20 -5.71 4.75 -3.64
CA LEU A 20 -5.44 6.14 -4.00
C LEU A 20 -5.66 7.06 -2.81
N ASP A 21 -4.74 8.01 -2.64
CA ASP A 21 -4.78 9.03 -1.59
C ASP A 21 -5.59 10.27 -1.97
N GLY A 22 -5.91 10.44 -3.27
CA GLY A 22 -6.54 11.65 -3.81
C GLY A 22 -5.56 12.68 -4.35
N ASN A 23 -4.32 12.73 -3.84
CA ASN A 23 -3.29 13.70 -4.26
C ASN A 23 -2.30 13.15 -5.30
N GLY A 24 -2.72 12.21 -6.15
CA GLY A 24 -1.82 11.49 -7.07
C GLY A 24 -0.87 10.49 -6.39
N LEU A 25 -1.04 10.29 -5.08
CA LEU A 25 -0.34 9.29 -4.28
C LEU A 25 -1.13 7.99 -4.26
N TYR A 26 -0.43 6.85 -4.19
CA TYR A 26 -1.08 5.58 -3.94
C TYR A 26 -0.23 4.62 -3.10
N LEU A 27 -0.92 3.77 -2.35
CA LEU A 27 -0.36 2.61 -1.69
C LEU A 27 -0.50 1.38 -2.60
N TYR A 28 0.61 0.75 -2.95
CA TYR A 28 0.65 -0.50 -3.71
C TYR A 28 0.65 -1.72 -2.78
N VAL A 29 -0.30 -2.64 -2.98
CA VAL A 29 -0.42 -3.87 -2.20
C VAL A 29 -0.21 -5.08 -3.12
N PRO A 30 0.92 -5.80 -3.01
CA PRO A 30 1.19 -7.00 -3.82
C PRO A 30 0.43 -8.22 -3.31
N VAL A 31 0.31 -9.25 -4.16
CA VAL A 31 -0.36 -10.53 -3.87
C VAL A 31 0.41 -11.34 -2.83
N SER A 32 1.74 -11.30 -2.89
CA SER A 32 2.58 -11.94 -1.89
C SER A 32 2.53 -11.13 -0.61
N GLY A 33 1.88 -11.67 0.43
CA GLY A 33 1.87 -11.11 1.77
C GLY A 33 3.22 -11.14 2.48
N LYS A 34 4.34 -11.08 1.74
CA LYS A 34 5.71 -11.01 2.26
C LYS A 34 5.89 -9.66 2.95
N ARG A 35 5.42 -9.60 4.20
CA ARG A 35 5.86 -8.66 5.22
C ARG A 35 7.30 -9.04 5.54
N TYR A 36 8.26 -8.35 4.93
CA TYR A 36 9.63 -8.39 5.42
C TYR A 36 9.59 -7.90 6.87
N GLY A 37 10.13 -8.73 7.78
CA GLY A 37 10.00 -8.55 9.22
C GLY A 37 10.48 -7.20 9.71
N ASN A 38 9.81 -6.73 10.76
CA ASN A 38 10.20 -5.72 11.74
C ASN A 38 10.86 -4.46 11.16
N PHE A 39 10.03 -3.49 10.78
CA PHE A 39 10.35 -2.21 10.14
C PHE A 39 10.66 -2.28 8.63
N ALA A 40 10.04 -1.36 7.90
CA ALA A 40 10.23 -1.13 6.47
C ALA A 40 9.60 -2.16 5.53
N THR A 41 8.27 -2.23 5.51
CA THR A 41 7.63 -2.26 4.19
C THR A 41 8.05 -0.96 3.50
N ARG A 42 8.87 -1.05 2.45
CA ARG A 42 9.07 0.08 1.54
C ARG A 42 7.77 0.27 0.76
N LEU A 43 6.77 0.84 1.44
CA LEU A 43 5.55 1.40 0.87
C LEU A 43 6.08 2.38 -0.16
N THR A 44 6.17 1.92 -1.40
CA THR A 44 6.72 2.75 -2.45
C THR A 44 5.61 3.69 -2.83
N VAL A 45 5.60 4.81 -2.11
CA VAL A 45 4.80 5.97 -2.38
C VAL A 45 5.28 6.51 -3.72
N ARG A 46 4.69 6.03 -4.81
CA ARG A 46 4.98 6.54 -6.16
C ARG A 46 3.96 7.62 -6.47
N LYS A 47 4.46 8.81 -6.81
CA LYS A 47 3.65 9.85 -7.43
C LYS A 47 3.27 9.36 -8.83
N LYS A 48 1.97 9.26 -9.10
CA LYS A 48 1.50 9.14 -10.48
C LYS A 48 1.46 10.57 -11.03
N TYR A 49 2.38 10.89 -11.94
CA TYR A 49 2.29 12.10 -12.76
C TYR A 49 1.09 11.98 -13.71
#